data_AF-D9UPB8-F1
#
_entry.id   AF-D9UPB8-F1
#
_cell.length_a   1.000
_cell.length_b   1.000
_cell.length_c   1.000
_cell.angle_alpha   90.00
_cell.angle_beta   90.00
_cell.angle_gamma   90.00
#
_symmetry.space_group_name_H-M   'P 1'
#
loop_
_entity.id
_entity.type
_entity.pdbx_description
1 polymer ?
#
loop_
_entity_poly.entity_id
_entity_poly.type
_entity_poly.pdbx_seq_one_letter_code
_entity_poly.pdbx_strand_id
1 'polypeptide(L)'
;EVFGEDLALAEALPASEVGGGFYELEPGRHVRPERVWSRWLCGDHPVAERRGVLGEFANGMDSAGVRVHRAFLASVRVLGEGVDIVGERGVEAICFADARGSQVEIVQNIGRALRPNPDGRTKTARIIVPVFLQADEDGERMVASEAYRPLVTVLQGLRSHSEHLVEKLMLRA
;
A
#
# COMPACT_ATOMS: atom_id res chain seq x y z
N GLU A 1 20.49 -1.26 1.16
CA GLU A 1 20.89 -0.07 1.91
C GLU A 1 21.23 1.00 0.91
N VAL A 2 20.73 2.20 1.12
CA VAL A 2 21.09 3.40 0.35
C VAL A 2 22.46 3.87 0.82
N PHE A 3 23.38 4.03 -0.10
CA PHE A 3 24.75 4.52 0.14
C PHE A 3 24.86 6.01 -0.23
N GLY A 4 25.99 6.65 0.07
CA GLY A 4 26.19 8.08 -0.27
C GLY A 4 26.04 8.40 -1.76
N GLU A 5 26.27 7.41 -2.64
CA GLU A 5 26.06 7.49 -4.08
C GLU A 5 24.57 7.63 -4.47
N ASP A 6 23.66 6.99 -3.72
CA ASP A 6 22.22 7.05 -3.96
C ASP A 6 21.64 8.42 -3.56
N LEU A 7 22.22 9.06 -2.54
CA LEU A 7 21.89 10.43 -2.14
C LEU A 7 22.29 11.43 -3.22
N ALA A 8 23.49 11.28 -3.79
CA ALA A 8 23.94 12.12 -4.90
C ALA A 8 23.08 11.92 -6.16
N LEU A 9 22.60 10.69 -6.41
CA LEU A 9 21.65 10.43 -7.50
C LEU A 9 20.28 11.08 -7.22
N ALA A 10 19.81 11.04 -5.97
CA ALA A 10 18.54 11.68 -5.59
C ALA A 10 18.57 13.20 -5.78
N GLU A 11 19.69 13.86 -5.48
CA GLU A 11 19.88 15.30 -5.75
C GLU A 11 19.91 15.64 -7.25
N ALA A 12 20.28 14.69 -8.10
CA ALA A 12 20.31 14.86 -9.56
C ALA A 12 18.95 14.61 -10.24
N LEU A 13 17.95 14.12 -9.51
CA LEU A 13 16.61 13.92 -10.05
C LEU A 13 15.89 15.27 -10.28
N PRO A 14 15.05 15.38 -11.32
CA PRO A 14 14.26 16.58 -11.54
C PRO A 14 13.34 16.84 -10.35
N ALA A 15 13.07 18.12 -10.08
CA ALA A 15 12.13 18.53 -9.05
C ALA A 15 10.76 17.86 -9.30
N SER A 16 10.14 17.39 -8.23
CA SER A 16 8.82 16.78 -8.31
C SER A 16 7.81 17.78 -8.87
N GLU A 17 6.99 17.33 -9.83
CA GLU A 17 5.90 18.14 -10.41
C GLU A 17 4.86 18.58 -9.37
N VAL A 18 4.80 17.89 -8.22
CA VAL A 18 3.93 18.24 -7.09
C VAL A 18 4.65 19.02 -5.99
N GLY A 19 5.87 19.51 -6.24
CA GLY A 19 6.67 20.25 -5.26
C GLY A 19 7.15 19.43 -4.07
N GLY A 20 7.05 18.10 -4.14
CA GLY A 20 7.51 17.18 -3.10
C GLY A 20 9.03 17.07 -3.05
N GLY A 21 9.59 17.16 -1.84
CA GLY A 21 10.99 16.80 -1.55
C GLY A 21 11.09 15.40 -0.96
N PHE A 22 12.31 14.84 -0.91
CA PHE A 22 12.53 13.59 -0.20
C PHE A 22 12.51 13.85 1.32
N TYR A 23 11.65 13.13 2.04
CA TYR A 23 11.56 13.19 3.49
C TYR A 23 12.57 12.24 4.13
N GLU A 24 13.48 12.79 4.97
CA GLU A 24 14.43 12.01 5.78
C GLU A 24 15.19 10.91 4.99
N LEU A 25 15.89 11.30 3.90
CA LEU A 25 16.82 10.39 3.22
C LEU A 25 18.00 10.07 4.15
N GLU A 26 17.93 8.92 4.80
CA GLU A 26 18.99 8.43 5.68
C GLU A 26 19.69 7.22 5.05
N PRO A 27 21.04 7.19 5.05
CA PRO A 27 21.80 6.01 4.64
C PRO A 27 21.33 4.75 5.38
N GLY A 28 21.20 3.64 4.67
CA GLY A 28 20.73 2.37 5.25
C GLY A 28 19.22 2.25 5.48
N ARG A 29 18.45 3.35 5.47
CA ARG A 29 16.99 3.31 5.69
C ARG A 29 16.21 2.83 4.46
N HIS A 30 16.74 3.05 3.27
CA HIS A 30 16.06 2.70 2.01
C HIS A 30 16.70 1.50 1.30
N VAL A 31 15.85 0.80 0.56
CA VAL A 31 16.19 -0.40 -0.20
C VAL A 31 16.72 0.05 -1.57
N ARG A 32 17.74 -0.64 -2.08
CA ARG A 32 18.28 -0.35 -3.41
C ARG A 32 17.21 -0.52 -4.48
N PRO A 33 17.15 0.32 -5.53
CA PRO A 33 16.10 0.26 -6.54
C PRO A 33 15.91 -1.14 -7.16
N GLU A 34 16.99 -1.89 -7.40
CA GLU A 34 16.94 -3.23 -8.01
C GLU A 34 16.30 -4.28 -7.08
N ARG A 35 16.16 -3.96 -5.79
CA ARG A 35 15.51 -4.78 -4.76
C ARG A 35 14.08 -4.32 -4.49
N VAL A 36 13.57 -3.35 -5.25
CA VAL A 36 12.18 -2.88 -5.20
C VAL A 36 11.46 -3.34 -6.46
N TRP A 37 10.42 -4.15 -6.26
CA TRP A 37 9.51 -4.53 -7.33
C TRP A 37 8.30 -3.59 -7.33
N SER A 38 7.88 -3.14 -8.51
CA SER A 38 6.61 -2.44 -8.65
C SER A 38 5.93 -2.79 -9.97
N ARG A 39 4.61 -2.98 -9.91
CA ARG A 39 3.75 -3.20 -11.09
C ARG A 39 2.37 -2.58 -10.84
N TRP A 40 1.59 -2.50 -11.90
CA TRP A 40 0.19 -2.08 -11.83
C TRP A 40 -0.70 -3.09 -12.58
N LEU A 41 -1.99 -3.14 -12.21
CA LEU A 41 -3.00 -3.93 -12.91
C LEU A 41 -4.29 -3.11 -13.11
N CYS A 42 -4.84 -3.17 -14.32
CA CYS A 42 -6.19 -2.73 -14.69
C CYS A 42 -6.98 -3.85 -15.41
N GLY A 43 -8.28 -3.64 -15.60
CA GLY A 43 -9.20 -4.63 -16.18
C GLY A 43 -8.82 -5.11 -17.58
N ASP A 44 -8.06 -4.30 -18.33
CA ASP A 44 -7.68 -4.56 -19.72
C ASP A 44 -6.52 -5.57 -19.84
N HIS A 45 -5.78 -5.83 -18.75
CA HIS A 45 -4.69 -6.81 -18.79
C HIS A 45 -5.24 -8.22 -19.00
N PRO A 46 -4.63 -9.06 -19.86
CA PRO A 46 -5.00 -10.46 -20.01
C PRO A 46 -4.96 -11.24 -18.69
N VAL A 47 -5.83 -12.25 -18.55
CA VAL A 47 -5.90 -13.11 -17.35
C VAL A 47 -4.54 -13.72 -17.00
N ALA A 48 -3.78 -14.16 -18.01
CA ALA A 48 -2.47 -14.76 -17.81
C ALA A 48 -1.47 -13.77 -17.21
N GLU A 49 -1.45 -12.54 -17.71
CA GLU A 49 -0.59 -11.47 -17.19
C GLU A 49 -0.97 -11.12 -15.75
N ARG A 50 -2.27 -10.94 -15.47
CA ARG A 50 -2.76 -10.67 -14.11
C ARG A 50 -2.30 -11.77 -13.14
N ARG A 51 -2.42 -13.04 -13.52
CA ARG A 51 -1.98 -14.17 -12.70
C ARG A 51 -0.47 -14.17 -12.46
N GLY A 52 0.33 -13.87 -13.49
CA GLY A 52 1.78 -13.77 -13.38
C GLY A 52 2.21 -12.68 -12.39
N VAL A 53 1.71 -11.45 -12.59
CA VAL A 53 2.00 -10.29 -11.74
C VAL A 53 1.55 -10.53 -10.29
N LEU A 54 0.38 -11.12 -10.07
CA LEU A 54 -0.09 -11.47 -8.73
C LEU A 54 0.79 -12.54 -8.07
N GLY A 55 1.29 -13.51 -8.85
CA GLY A 55 2.21 -14.53 -8.37
C GLY A 55 3.57 -13.96 -7.96
N GLU A 56 4.15 -13.07 -8.77
CA GLU A 56 5.39 -12.34 -8.45
C GLU A 56 5.22 -11.55 -7.13
N PHE A 57 4.13 -10.78 -7.03
CA PHE A 57 3.83 -9.99 -5.83
C PHE A 57 3.63 -10.87 -4.58
N ALA A 58 2.79 -11.91 -4.67
CA ALA A 58 2.45 -12.76 -3.54
C ALA A 58 3.67 -13.53 -2.99
N ASN A 59 4.65 -13.84 -3.83
CA ASN A 59 5.88 -14.51 -3.42
C ASN A 59 7.02 -13.54 -3.08
N GLY A 60 6.88 -12.25 -3.45
CA GLY A 60 7.95 -11.27 -3.28
C GLY A 60 9.18 -11.61 -4.12
N MET A 61 8.95 -11.99 -5.38
CA MET A 61 9.99 -12.31 -6.37
C MET A 61 9.71 -11.56 -7.67
N ASP A 62 10.77 -11.20 -8.39
CA ASP A 62 10.64 -10.68 -9.75
C ASP A 62 10.46 -11.81 -10.79
N SER A 63 10.29 -11.43 -12.06
CA SER A 63 10.14 -12.37 -13.18
C SER A 63 11.37 -13.26 -13.43
N ALA A 64 12.54 -12.92 -12.89
CA ALA A 64 13.75 -13.73 -12.95
C ALA A 64 13.87 -14.70 -11.75
N GLY A 65 12.90 -14.70 -10.84
CA GLY A 65 12.90 -15.53 -9.63
C GLY A 65 13.79 -14.99 -8.52
N VAL A 66 14.21 -13.72 -8.60
CA VAL A 66 15.04 -13.10 -7.56
C VAL A 66 14.14 -12.49 -6.48
N ARG A 67 14.44 -12.80 -5.21
CA ARG A 67 13.70 -12.22 -4.07
C ARG A 67 13.91 -10.72 -3.99
N VAL A 68 12.82 -9.98 -3.87
CA VAL A 68 12.83 -8.53 -3.66
C VAL A 68 12.59 -8.19 -2.19
N HIS A 69 13.05 -7.01 -1.76
CA HIS A 69 12.87 -6.55 -0.38
C HIS A 69 11.55 -5.81 -0.19
N ARG A 70 11.11 -5.06 -1.20
CA ARG A 70 9.83 -4.34 -1.23
C ARG A 70 9.11 -4.67 -2.52
N ALA A 71 7.80 -4.86 -2.43
CA ALA A 71 6.94 -5.07 -3.58
C ALA A 71 5.73 -4.15 -3.47
N PHE A 72 5.43 -3.41 -4.54
CA PHE A 72 4.29 -2.52 -4.62
C PHE A 72 3.41 -2.92 -5.81
N LEU A 73 2.15 -3.23 -5.55
CA LEU A 73 1.17 -3.52 -6.59
C LEU A 73 0.08 -2.46 -6.55
N ALA A 74 0.05 -1.60 -7.57
CA ALA A 74 -1.07 -0.69 -7.78
C ALA A 74 -2.19 -1.45 -8.52
N SER A 75 -3.44 -1.29 -8.11
CA SER A 75 -4.56 -1.90 -8.82
C SER A 75 -5.77 -0.98 -8.81
N VAL A 76 -6.49 -0.95 -9.93
CA VAL A 76 -7.80 -0.31 -10.06
C VAL A 76 -8.83 -1.35 -10.46
N ARG A 77 -9.73 -1.70 -9.53
CA ARG A 77 -10.86 -2.64 -9.75
C ARG A 77 -10.49 -4.04 -10.28
N VAL A 78 -9.21 -4.43 -10.29
CA VAL A 78 -8.76 -5.75 -10.75
C VAL A 78 -8.79 -6.79 -9.65
N LEU A 79 -8.62 -6.35 -8.41
CA LEU A 79 -8.70 -7.22 -7.24
C LEU A 79 -10.17 -7.38 -6.81
N GLY A 80 -11.05 -7.77 -7.74
CA GLY A 80 -12.45 -8.10 -7.43
C GLY A 80 -12.59 -9.40 -6.63
N GLU A 81 -13.83 -9.83 -6.39
CA GLU A 81 -14.12 -11.09 -5.70
C GLU A 81 -13.41 -12.30 -6.34
N GLY A 82 -12.84 -13.18 -5.51
CA GLY A 82 -12.16 -14.40 -5.96
C GLY A 82 -10.67 -14.26 -6.31
N VAL A 83 -10.08 -13.05 -6.25
CA VAL A 83 -8.62 -12.88 -6.38
C VAL A 83 -7.96 -13.17 -5.03
N ASP A 84 -7.30 -14.32 -4.95
CA ASP A 84 -6.53 -14.76 -3.78
C ASP A 84 -5.04 -14.43 -3.99
N ILE A 85 -4.50 -13.58 -3.11
CA ILE A 85 -3.08 -13.17 -3.13
C ILE A 85 -2.35 -13.94 -2.03
N VAL A 86 -2.18 -15.23 -2.26
CA VAL A 86 -1.52 -16.15 -1.32
C VAL A 86 -0.23 -16.65 -1.94
N GLY A 87 0.84 -16.49 -1.19
CA GLY A 87 2.19 -16.91 -1.53
C GLY A 87 3.06 -16.83 -0.28
N GLU A 88 4.37 -16.97 -0.45
CA GLU A 88 5.32 -16.93 0.69
C GLU A 88 5.19 -15.64 1.52
N ARG A 89 4.90 -14.51 0.86
CA ARG A 89 4.75 -13.20 1.51
C ARG A 89 3.30 -12.78 1.67
N GLY A 90 2.46 -13.05 0.68
CA GLY A 90 1.09 -12.55 0.59
C GLY A 90 1.03 -11.01 0.64
N VAL A 91 -0.06 -10.47 1.16
CA VAL A 91 -0.24 -9.02 1.35
C VAL A 91 0.15 -8.62 2.78
N GLU A 92 1.09 -7.70 2.93
CA GLU A 92 1.53 -7.18 4.25
C GLU A 92 0.92 -5.81 4.58
N ALA A 93 0.55 -5.04 3.55
CA ALA A 93 -0.04 -3.72 3.70
C ALA A 93 -1.02 -3.41 2.58
N ILE A 94 -2.02 -2.57 2.86
CA ILE A 94 -2.92 -1.96 1.88
C ILE A 94 -2.77 -0.45 1.99
N CYS A 95 -2.60 0.20 0.84
CA CYS A 95 -2.63 1.66 0.74
C CYS A 95 -3.88 2.09 -0.03
N PHE A 96 -4.74 2.89 0.59
CA PHE A 96 -5.91 3.48 -0.04
C PHE A 96 -5.55 4.88 -0.59
N ALA A 97 -4.85 4.92 -1.72
CA ALA A 97 -4.47 6.19 -2.37
C ALA A 97 -5.68 6.99 -2.88
N ASP A 98 -6.78 6.31 -3.22
CA ASP A 98 -8.08 6.91 -3.52
C ASP A 98 -9.19 5.99 -2.99
N ALA A 99 -9.90 6.42 -1.95
CA ALA A 99 -10.92 5.61 -1.27
C ALA A 99 -12.30 5.70 -1.93
N ARG A 100 -12.38 5.90 -3.26
CA ARG A 100 -13.66 5.95 -4.01
C ARG A 100 -14.35 4.60 -4.17
N GLY A 101 -13.77 3.53 -3.63
CA GLY A 101 -14.36 2.19 -3.62
C GLY A 101 -15.58 2.08 -2.70
N SER A 102 -16.41 1.06 -2.93
CA SER A 102 -17.53 0.76 -2.02
C SER A 102 -17.00 0.31 -0.64
N GLN A 103 -17.81 0.45 0.42
CA GLN A 103 -17.47 -0.08 1.74
C GLN A 103 -17.14 -1.58 1.70
N VAL A 104 -17.85 -2.35 0.85
CA VAL A 104 -17.61 -3.78 0.61
C VAL A 104 -16.21 -4.01 0.01
N GLU A 105 -15.83 -3.24 -1.01
CA GLU A 105 -14.52 -3.34 -1.64
C GLU A 105 -13.37 -3.01 -0.67
N ILE A 106 -13.55 -1.99 0.18
CA ILE A 106 -12.59 -1.62 1.24
C ILE A 106 -12.40 -2.80 2.20
N VAL A 107 -13.48 -3.37 2.69
CA VAL A 107 -13.46 -4.52 3.61
C VAL A 107 -12.78 -5.73 2.97
N GLN A 108 -13.11 -6.05 1.72
CA GLN A 108 -12.49 -7.16 0.99
C GLN A 108 -10.98 -6.95 0.82
N ASN A 109 -10.54 -5.73 0.47
CA ASN A 109 -9.12 -5.39 0.35
C ASN A 109 -8.38 -5.54 1.68
N ILE A 110 -8.98 -5.09 2.79
CA ILE A 110 -8.40 -5.26 4.13
C ILE A 110 -8.32 -6.74 4.51
N GLY A 111 -9.36 -7.52 4.21
CA GLY A 111 -9.38 -8.96 4.45
C GLY A 111 -8.22 -9.71 3.78
N ARG A 112 -7.74 -9.24 2.62
CA ARG A 112 -6.55 -9.81 1.96
C ARG A 112 -5.28 -9.64 2.76
N ALA A 113 -5.10 -8.48 3.40
CA ALA A 113 -3.93 -8.24 4.25
C ALA A 113 -4.02 -8.96 5.60
N LEU A 114 -5.23 -9.18 6.11
CA LEU A 114 -5.45 -9.92 7.36
C LEU A 114 -5.30 -11.44 7.20
N ARG A 115 -5.30 -11.95 5.97
CA ARG A 115 -5.15 -13.38 5.71
C ARG A 115 -3.77 -13.89 6.17
N PRO A 116 -3.69 -14.96 6.99
CA PRO A 116 -2.43 -15.54 7.41
C PRO A 116 -1.57 -15.99 6.23
N ASN A 117 -0.24 -15.96 6.40
CA ASN A 117 0.65 -16.54 5.42
C ASN A 117 0.60 -18.08 5.50
N PRO A 118 0.92 -18.81 4.41
CA PRO A 118 0.86 -20.27 4.38
C PRO A 118 1.71 -20.97 5.44
N ASP A 119 2.77 -20.30 5.91
CA ASP A 119 3.68 -20.77 6.96
C ASP A 119 3.11 -20.63 8.39
N GLY A 120 1.89 -20.12 8.53
CA GLY A 120 1.20 -19.95 9.81
C GLY A 120 1.75 -18.82 10.69
N ARG A 121 2.71 -18.02 10.21
CA ARG A 121 3.27 -16.92 11.00
C ARG A 121 2.24 -15.79 11.13
N THR A 122 2.09 -15.28 12.34
CA THR A 122 1.32 -14.06 12.58
C THR A 122 2.06 -12.87 11.96
N LYS A 123 1.38 -12.11 11.11
CA LYS A 123 1.89 -10.88 10.53
C LYS A 123 1.08 -9.68 10.98
N THR A 124 1.72 -8.52 11.03
CA THR A 124 1.04 -7.24 11.26
C THR A 124 0.62 -6.67 9.92
N ALA A 125 -0.68 -6.76 9.61
CA ALA A 125 -1.27 -6.06 8.47
C ALA A 125 -1.27 -4.55 8.73
N ARG A 126 -0.81 -3.76 7.75
CA ARG A 126 -0.82 -2.29 7.84
C ARG A 126 -1.85 -1.70 6.88
N ILE A 127 -2.66 -0.78 7.38
CA ILE A 127 -3.58 0.02 6.56
C ILE A 127 -2.97 1.41 6.47
N ILE A 128 -2.68 1.87 5.26
CA ILE A 128 -2.09 3.17 4.97
C ILE A 128 -3.13 4.00 4.24
N VAL A 129 -3.42 5.19 4.75
CA VAL A 129 -4.31 6.15 4.11
C VAL A 129 -3.56 7.47 3.98
N PRO A 130 -3.01 7.81 2.80
CA PRO A 130 -2.35 9.08 2.61
C PRO A 130 -3.37 10.22 2.71
N VAL A 131 -2.98 11.29 3.42
CA VAL A 131 -3.73 12.55 3.52
C VAL A 131 -2.88 13.61 2.85
N PHE A 132 -3.44 14.25 1.82
CA PHE A 132 -2.77 15.29 1.06
C PHE A 132 -3.34 16.64 1.48
N LEU A 133 -2.57 17.37 2.29
CA LEU A 133 -2.92 18.72 2.73
C LEU A 133 -2.45 19.74 1.68
N GLN A 134 -3.26 20.76 1.42
CA GLN A 134 -2.80 21.95 0.72
C GLN A 134 -1.81 22.74 1.58
N ALA A 135 -1.00 23.60 0.95
CA ALA A 135 0.06 24.34 1.64
C ALA A 135 -0.43 25.22 2.80
N ASP A 136 -1.70 25.63 2.77
CA ASP A 136 -2.38 26.46 3.77
C ASP A 136 -3.36 25.68 4.67
N GLU A 137 -3.46 24.35 4.52
CA GLU A 137 -4.33 23.53 5.36
C GLU A 137 -3.66 23.13 6.68
N ASP A 138 -4.35 23.41 7.78
CA ASP A 138 -3.97 22.97 9.13
C ASP A 138 -4.41 21.51 9.35
N GLY A 139 -3.45 20.59 9.37
CA GLY A 139 -3.66 19.16 9.59
C GLY A 139 -4.22 18.81 10.97
N GLU A 140 -4.19 19.72 11.95
CA GLU A 140 -4.82 19.49 13.26
C GLU A 140 -6.35 19.65 13.20
N ARG A 141 -6.90 20.29 12.15
CA ARG A 141 -8.35 20.52 11.96
C ARG A 141 -9.02 19.45 11.10
N MET A 142 -8.79 18.19 11.46
CA MET A 142 -9.25 17.00 10.74
C MET A 142 -10.74 17.00 10.35
N VAL A 143 -11.63 17.48 11.23
CA VAL A 143 -13.10 17.37 11.07
C VAL A 143 -13.63 18.22 9.91
N ALA A 144 -12.91 19.27 9.51
CA ALA A 144 -13.37 20.24 8.51
C ALA A 144 -12.69 20.10 7.13
N SER A 145 -11.63 19.28 7.01
CA SER A 145 -10.88 19.17 5.76
C SER A 145 -11.33 17.96 4.92
N GLU A 146 -11.64 18.22 3.66
CA GLU A 146 -11.92 17.17 2.66
C GLU A 146 -10.72 16.26 2.42
N ALA A 147 -9.49 16.68 2.78
CA ALA A 147 -8.28 15.85 2.69
C ALA A 147 -8.38 14.56 3.52
N TYR A 148 -9.17 14.56 4.60
CA TYR A 148 -9.38 13.40 5.47
C TYR A 148 -10.54 12.51 5.03
N ARG A 149 -11.27 12.89 3.98
CA ARG A 149 -12.38 12.10 3.46
C ARG A 149 -11.99 10.63 3.19
N PRO A 150 -10.83 10.30 2.58
CA PRO A 150 -10.44 8.91 2.39
C PRO A 150 -10.30 8.13 3.71
N LEU A 151 -9.74 8.76 4.76
CA LEU A 151 -9.61 8.15 6.07
C LEU A 151 -10.97 7.88 6.70
N VAL A 152 -11.88 8.85 6.64
CA VAL A 152 -13.26 8.69 7.12
C VAL A 152 -13.95 7.53 6.40
N THR A 153 -13.81 7.43 5.08
CA THR A 153 -14.40 6.34 4.29
C THR A 153 -13.87 4.96 4.70
N VAL A 154 -12.55 4.83 4.92
CA VAL A 154 -11.95 3.57 5.39
C VAL A 154 -12.45 3.20 6.79
N LEU A 155 -12.50 4.15 7.73
CA LEU A 155 -12.99 3.93 9.09
C LEU A 155 -14.47 3.53 9.11
N GLN A 156 -15.30 4.14 8.25
CA GLN A 156 -16.70 3.77 8.09
C GLN A 156 -16.86 2.34 7.54
N GLY A 157 -16.06 1.97 6.54
CA GLY A 157 -16.03 0.60 6.00
C GLY A 157 -15.68 -0.43 7.08
N LEU A 158 -14.65 -0.17 7.89
CA LEU A 158 -14.29 -1.02 9.02
C LEU A 158 -15.43 -1.16 10.04
N ARG A 159 -16.06 -0.04 10.43
CA ARG A 159 -17.18 -0.04 11.38
C ARG A 159 -18.37 -0.87 10.90
N SER A 160 -18.72 -0.76 9.61
CA SER A 160 -19.83 -1.52 9.03
C SER A 160 -19.64 -3.04 9.07
N HIS A 161 -18.39 -3.52 9.13
CA HIS A 161 -18.10 -4.95 9.19
C HIS A 161 -17.92 -5.46 10.62
N SER A 162 -17.26 -4.68 11.49
CA SER A 162 -17.07 -5.05 12.90
C SER A 162 -16.79 -3.82 13.75
N GLU A 163 -17.71 -3.50 14.67
CA GLU A 163 -17.52 -2.42 15.65
C GLU A 163 -16.24 -2.64 16.49
N HIS A 164 -15.95 -3.90 16.83
CA HIS A 164 -14.82 -4.29 17.65
C HIS A 164 -13.44 -4.02 17.01
N LEU A 165 -13.35 -4.02 15.67
CA LEU A 165 -12.10 -3.67 14.97
C LEU A 165 -11.76 -2.18 15.14
N VAL A 166 -12.78 -1.32 15.15
CA VAL A 166 -12.61 0.13 15.33
C VAL A 166 -12.26 0.46 16.78
N GLU A 167 -12.89 -0.19 17.75
CA GLU A 167 -12.55 -0.04 19.17
C GLU A 167 -11.09 -0.41 19.46
N LYS A 168 -10.60 -1.51 18.86
CA LYS A 168 -9.20 -1.94 18.99
C LYS A 168 -8.19 -0.95 18.40
N LEU A 169 -8.59 -0.18 17.38
CA LEU A 169 -7.75 0.89 16.82
C LEU A 169 -7.70 2.12 17.74
N MET A 170 -8.80 2.43 18.42
CA MET A 170 -8.89 3.56 19.37
C MET A 170 -8.11 3.31 20.67
N LEU A 171 -8.05 2.06 21.13
CA LEU A 171 -7.35 1.69 22.38
C LEU A 171 -5.81 1.64 22.26
N ARG A 172 -5.26 1.87 21.07
CA ARG A 172 -3.81 1.82 20.79
C ARG A 172 -3.23 3.15 20.27
N ALA A 173 -4.03 4.22 20.27
CA ALA A 173 -3.60 5.57 19.93
C ALA A 173 -3.09 6.32 21.17
#